data_AF-A0A9D8FBS3-F1
#
_entry.id   AF-A0A9D8FBS3-F1
#
_cell.length_a   1.000
_cell.length_b   1.000
_cell.length_c   1.000
_cell.angle_alpha   90.00
_cell.angle_beta   90.00
_cell.angle_gamma   90.00
#
_symmetry.space_group_name_H-M   'P 1'
#
loop_
_entity.id
_entity.type
_entity.pdbx_description
1 polymer ?
#
loop_
_entity_poly.entity_id
_entity_poly.type
_entity_poly.pdbx_seq_one_letter_code
_entity_poly.pdbx_strand_id
1 'polypeptide(L)'
;AVPILWYRASFSLEGERLTGLTLPGLPSLVVGSNGHVAWGFTNTGGDWSDLVRIEPDPRDPANYLTPDGPKPFEVFQETIAAAGATSRTSIVRWTIWGPIVWKDARGREYAQKWVAHDAAALAADTTKPERAQTVDELIAAVAGLGIPNQNVTIADSNGRIGWTIGGVIPRRIGHDGRTPESWADGTHRWDGYLPPADYPRIVDPSDGRIWTANSPVVGGDMLAAIGEGGYADGIRARLIRDRLMGLEKATARDMLDIQLEDKALFLERWRQVVLDSVDEQGTTAQMRAFRNLVDTRWTGRASPDSIGYRLVKEFRTTMVRTVMEQLTASARQVDPAFEYTSLQRGEGPVWQLVSERPPHLLGPKSGSWRLAILEAVQTAYARLAIDTTDPSQQTWGTVNKADFRHPLAGAIPWFGRLLNMPADPLPGDVFTPRASSPRTGPSQRMVVSPGREHEGILHLPTGQSGHPLSPHYGDQYRAWLNGEPTPLLPGATVATLTLVPQP
;
A
#
# COMPACT_ATOMS: atom_id res chain seq x y z
N ALA A 1 5.70 -8.23 -10.25
CA ALA A 1 6.84 -8.72 -11.06
C ALA A 1 6.83 -10.24 -10.99
N VAL A 2 7.59 -10.90 -11.87
CA VAL A 2 7.92 -12.33 -11.82
C VAL A 2 9.43 -12.48 -11.63
N PRO A 3 9.94 -13.44 -10.83
CA PRO A 3 9.19 -14.37 -9.97
C PRO A 3 8.34 -13.69 -8.88
N ILE A 4 7.41 -14.43 -8.30
CA ILE A 4 6.57 -13.95 -7.19
C ILE A 4 7.40 -13.61 -5.95
N LEU A 5 6.92 -12.62 -5.19
CA LEU A 5 7.49 -12.20 -3.92
C LEU A 5 7.34 -13.26 -2.82
N TRP A 6 6.15 -13.85 -2.70
CA TRP A 6 5.79 -14.83 -1.68
C TRP A 6 6.16 -16.24 -2.10
N TYR A 7 6.66 -17.03 -1.15
CA TYR A 7 6.94 -18.43 -1.35
C TYR A 7 6.00 -19.27 -0.48
N ARG A 8 5.18 -20.11 -1.10
CA ARG A 8 4.32 -21.04 -0.36
C ARG A 8 5.17 -22.08 0.36
N ALA A 9 4.93 -22.27 1.65
CA ALA A 9 5.63 -23.27 2.44
C ALA A 9 4.70 -23.96 3.43
N SER A 10 5.00 -25.22 3.72
CA SER A 10 4.49 -25.90 4.89
C SER A 10 5.64 -26.58 5.62
N PHE A 11 5.74 -26.31 6.91
CA PHE A 11 6.74 -26.89 7.80
C PHE A 11 6.06 -27.93 8.68
N SER A 12 6.74 -29.02 8.97
CA SER A 12 6.29 -30.00 9.95
C SER A 12 7.43 -30.34 10.88
N LEU A 13 7.22 -30.11 12.17
CA LEU A 13 8.21 -30.33 13.22
C LEU A 13 7.48 -30.98 14.40
N GLU A 14 7.99 -32.11 14.89
CA GLU A 14 7.46 -32.79 16.09
C GLU A 14 5.94 -33.06 16.08
N GLY A 15 5.35 -33.21 14.89
CA GLY A 15 3.91 -33.45 14.71
C GLY A 15 3.08 -32.18 14.57
N GLU A 16 3.64 -31.00 14.82
CA GLU A 16 3.01 -29.72 14.53
C GLU A 16 3.22 -29.34 13.06
N ARG A 17 2.21 -28.70 12.47
CA ARG A 17 2.27 -28.24 11.08
C ARG A 17 1.99 -26.75 11.00
N LEU A 18 2.86 -26.07 10.28
CA LEU A 18 2.69 -24.69 9.90
C LEU A 18 2.50 -24.61 8.39
N THR A 19 1.59 -23.75 7.93
CA THR A 19 1.32 -23.59 6.50
C THR A 19 1.01 -22.13 6.17
N GLY A 20 1.54 -21.64 5.06
CA GLY A 20 1.34 -20.26 4.64
C GLY A 20 2.35 -19.79 3.61
N LEU A 21 2.82 -18.56 3.78
CA LEU A 21 3.75 -17.88 2.89
C LEU A 21 4.98 -17.38 3.65
N THR A 22 6.16 -17.64 3.11
CA THR A 22 7.43 -17.03 3.50
C THR A 22 7.84 -15.98 2.46
N LEU A 23 8.96 -15.30 2.73
CA LEU A 23 9.71 -14.57 1.72
C LEU A 23 11.01 -15.36 1.42
N PRO A 24 11.41 -15.52 0.16
CA PRO A 24 12.71 -16.10 -0.16
C PRO A 24 13.84 -15.39 0.60
N GLY A 25 14.61 -16.14 1.39
CA GLY A 25 15.67 -15.62 2.25
C GLY A 25 15.27 -15.39 3.72
N LEU A 26 13.98 -15.46 4.07
CA LEU A 26 13.52 -15.43 5.46
C LEU A 26 13.18 -16.84 5.96
N PRO A 27 13.59 -17.22 7.19
CA PRO A 27 13.39 -18.55 7.75
C PRO A 27 12.02 -18.74 8.43
N SER A 28 11.08 -17.80 8.33
CA SER A 28 9.78 -17.86 9.00
C SER A 28 8.59 -17.67 8.05
N LEU A 29 7.43 -18.22 8.46
CA LEU A 29 6.14 -17.88 7.91
C LEU A 29 5.80 -16.43 8.23
N VAL A 30 5.62 -15.66 7.17
CA VAL A 30 5.30 -14.24 7.25
C VAL A 30 3.79 -14.07 7.44
N VAL A 31 2.98 -14.83 6.72
CA VAL A 31 1.54 -15.00 6.99
C VAL A 31 1.18 -16.49 6.90
N GLY A 32 0.28 -16.96 7.76
CA GLY A 32 -0.09 -18.37 7.75
C GLY A 32 -0.91 -18.81 8.95
N SER A 33 -0.89 -20.11 9.20
CA SER A 33 -1.48 -20.74 10.38
C SER A 33 -0.64 -21.91 10.85
N ASN A 34 -0.67 -22.16 12.16
CA ASN A 34 -0.02 -23.29 12.82
C ASN A 34 -1.01 -24.31 13.41
N GLY A 35 -2.28 -24.30 12.99
CA GLY A 35 -3.33 -25.13 13.59
C GLY A 35 -4.03 -24.50 14.80
N HIS A 36 -3.33 -23.66 15.56
CA HIS A 36 -3.85 -23.02 16.76
C HIS A 36 -4.29 -21.59 16.51
N VAL A 37 -3.45 -20.82 15.81
CA VAL A 37 -3.70 -19.44 15.41
C VAL A 37 -3.45 -19.27 13.91
N ALA A 38 -4.04 -18.22 13.36
CA ALA A 38 -3.75 -17.73 12.02
C ALA A 38 -3.54 -16.23 12.07
N TRP A 39 -2.61 -15.75 11.25
CA TRP A 39 -2.30 -14.33 11.16
C TRP A 39 -2.14 -13.88 9.71
N GLY A 40 -2.53 -12.64 9.50
CA GLY A 40 -2.29 -11.89 8.28
C GLY A 40 -1.94 -10.45 8.64
N PHE A 41 -1.45 -9.71 7.65
CA PHE A 41 -1.15 -8.31 7.88
C PHE A 41 -1.44 -7.39 6.71
N THR A 42 -1.49 -6.11 7.04
CA THR A 42 -1.52 -5.00 6.08
C THR A 42 -0.63 -3.87 6.60
N ASN A 43 -0.02 -3.09 5.69
CA ASN A 43 0.73 -1.90 6.11
C ASN A 43 -0.11 -1.01 7.01
N THR A 44 0.50 -0.51 8.08
CA THR A 44 -0.15 0.32 9.09
C THR A 44 -0.60 1.66 8.56
N GLY A 45 0.21 2.31 7.71
CA GLY A 45 0.07 3.74 7.42
C GLY A 45 0.54 4.63 8.59
N GLY A 46 1.15 4.02 9.62
CA GLY A 46 1.68 4.72 10.77
C GLY A 46 3.02 5.39 10.51
N ASP A 47 3.42 6.25 11.44
CA ASP A 47 4.64 7.04 11.38
C ASP A 47 5.77 6.37 12.16
N TRP A 48 6.70 5.78 11.40
CA TRP A 48 7.87 5.07 11.92
C TRP A 48 9.18 5.84 11.69
N SER A 49 9.13 7.08 11.19
CA SER A 49 10.32 7.86 10.86
C SER A 49 10.10 9.36 11.01
N ASP A 50 11.05 10.05 11.63
CA ASP A 50 11.06 11.51 11.77
C ASP A 50 12.16 12.14 10.92
N LEU A 51 11.87 13.31 10.36
CA LEU A 51 12.89 14.19 9.78
C LEU A 51 13.34 15.20 10.83
N VAL A 52 14.61 15.14 11.20
CA VAL A 52 15.24 16.04 12.16
C VAL A 52 15.92 17.17 11.42
N ARG A 53 15.53 18.42 11.69
CA ARG A 53 16.20 19.60 11.15
C ARG A 53 17.56 19.75 11.81
N ILE A 54 18.62 19.81 10.99
CA ILE A 54 20.00 19.93 11.47
C ILE A 54 20.40 21.38 11.60
N GLU A 55 20.97 21.73 12.75
CA GLU A 55 21.53 23.04 13.04
C GLU A 55 23.07 22.94 13.02
N PRO A 56 23.76 23.58 12.05
CA PRO A 56 25.21 23.57 12.00
C PRO A 56 25.81 24.35 13.19
N ASP A 57 26.99 23.95 13.70
CA ASP A 57 27.69 24.76 14.69
C ASP A 57 28.18 26.06 14.01
N PRO A 58 27.78 27.26 14.49
CA PRO A 58 28.21 28.52 13.91
C PRO A 58 29.73 28.76 13.98
N ARG A 59 30.45 28.03 14.83
CA ARG A 59 31.91 28.14 14.98
C ARG A 59 32.67 27.19 14.06
N ASP A 60 32.07 26.06 13.68
CA ASP A 60 32.64 25.05 12.79
C ASP A 60 31.54 24.28 12.05
N PRO A 61 31.24 24.63 10.77
CA PRO A 61 30.22 23.96 9.98
C PRO A 61 30.48 22.48 9.68
N ALA A 62 31.67 21.94 10.01
CA ALA A 62 31.91 20.49 9.99
C ALA A 62 31.22 19.75 11.16
N ASN A 63 30.67 20.51 12.12
CA ASN A 63 29.90 20.02 13.24
C ASN A 63 28.43 20.48 13.16
N TYR A 64 27.57 19.77 13.87
CA TYR A 64 26.18 20.14 14.12
C TYR A 64 25.89 20.16 15.61
N LEU A 65 24.91 20.98 16.01
CA LEU A 65 24.51 21.13 17.41
C LEU A 65 23.68 19.93 17.87
N THR A 66 23.98 19.46 19.08
CA THR A 66 23.22 18.40 19.78
C THR A 66 22.99 18.81 21.25
N PRO A 67 22.10 18.13 21.99
CA PRO A 67 21.86 18.44 23.40
C PRO A 67 23.13 18.36 24.27
N ASP A 68 24.08 17.50 23.88
CA ASP A 68 25.36 17.31 24.59
C ASP A 68 26.49 18.20 24.06
N GLY A 69 26.15 19.19 23.22
CA GLY A 69 27.10 20.07 22.53
C GLY A 69 27.36 19.67 21.07
N PRO A 70 28.21 20.41 20.35
CA PRO A 70 28.48 20.14 18.94
C PRO A 70 29.14 18.77 18.71
N LYS A 71 28.74 18.09 17.64
CA LYS A 71 29.34 16.82 17.19
C LYS A 71 29.72 16.89 15.70
N PRO A 72 30.81 16.23 15.27
CA PRO A 72 31.15 16.14 13.86
C PRO A 72 30.17 15.25 13.10
N PHE A 73 29.97 15.52 11.81
CA PHE A 73 29.32 14.58 10.92
C PHE A 73 30.20 13.34 10.71
N GLU A 74 29.59 12.15 10.69
CA GLU A 74 30.24 10.97 10.13
C GLU A 74 30.14 11.05 8.60
N VAL A 75 31.23 10.77 7.89
CA VAL A 75 31.30 10.91 6.43
C VAL A 75 31.70 9.59 5.81
N PHE A 76 30.82 9.04 4.97
CA PHE A 76 31.05 7.81 4.21
C PHE A 76 31.22 8.15 2.74
N GLN A 77 32.21 7.53 2.11
CA GLN A 77 32.43 7.62 0.68
C GLN A 77 32.07 6.28 0.04
N GLU A 78 30.93 6.25 -0.65
CA GLU A 78 30.38 5.03 -1.24
C GLU A 78 30.57 5.03 -2.75
N THR A 79 31.17 3.98 -3.31
CA THR A 79 31.32 3.83 -4.77
C THR A 79 30.28 2.86 -5.31
N ILE A 80 29.33 3.39 -6.09
CA ILE A 80 28.28 2.62 -6.75
C ILE A 80 28.78 2.21 -8.13
N ALA A 81 29.07 0.93 -8.30
CA ALA A 81 29.37 0.35 -9.60
C ALA A 81 28.10 0.11 -10.40
N ALA A 82 28.10 0.49 -11.69
CA ALA A 82 26.99 0.28 -12.60
C ALA A 82 27.45 -0.55 -13.80
N ALA A 83 26.74 -1.64 -14.09
CA ALA A 83 27.07 -2.52 -15.21
C ALA A 83 27.08 -1.72 -16.53
N GLY A 84 28.22 -1.78 -17.26
CA GLY A 84 28.39 -1.07 -18.52
C GLY A 84 28.56 0.45 -18.41
N ALA A 85 28.73 1.00 -17.20
CA ALA A 85 28.91 2.43 -16.97
C ALA A 85 30.04 2.72 -15.96
N THR A 86 30.54 3.96 -15.96
CA THR A 86 31.53 4.40 -14.97
C THR A 86 30.90 4.44 -13.58
N SER A 87 31.62 3.87 -12.60
CA SER A 87 31.22 3.93 -11.19
C SER A 87 31.07 5.38 -10.72
N ARG A 88 30.10 5.63 -9.86
CA ARG A 88 29.86 6.95 -9.26
C ARG A 88 30.15 6.88 -7.78
N THR A 89 30.93 7.83 -7.29
CA THR A 89 31.16 8.01 -5.86
C THR A 89 30.10 8.96 -5.29
N SER A 90 29.47 8.57 -4.19
CA SER A 90 28.53 9.36 -3.43
C SER A 90 29.07 9.60 -2.02
N ILE A 91 28.86 10.81 -1.50
CA ILE A 91 29.26 11.16 -0.13
C ILE A 91 27.99 11.15 0.73
N VAL A 92 27.99 10.32 1.76
CA VAL A 92 26.89 10.24 2.73
C VAL A 92 27.36 10.85 4.03
N ARG A 93 26.60 11.83 4.54
CA ARG A 93 26.81 12.40 5.88
C ARG A 93 25.81 11.82 6.86
N TRP A 94 26.29 11.45 8.04
CA TRP A 94 25.50 10.87 9.11
C TRP A 94 25.60 11.72 10.37
N THR A 95 24.47 11.76 11.09
CA THR A 95 24.33 12.38 12.41
C THR A 95 23.94 11.30 13.42
N ILE A 96 23.91 11.63 14.71
CA ILE A 96 23.37 10.73 15.75
C ILE A 96 21.90 10.34 15.52
N TRP A 97 21.16 11.09 14.70
CA TRP A 97 19.77 10.81 14.37
C TRP A 97 19.60 10.04 13.06
N GLY A 98 20.64 9.93 12.23
CA GLY A 98 20.60 9.23 10.95
C GLY A 98 21.27 9.99 9.80
N PRO A 99 21.15 9.49 8.56
CA PRO A 99 21.76 10.10 7.40
C PRO A 99 21.05 11.41 7.02
N ILE A 100 21.81 12.36 6.48
CA ILE A 100 21.24 13.54 5.81
C ILE A 100 20.56 13.07 4.51
N VAL A 101 19.24 13.19 4.43
CA VAL A 101 18.45 12.69 3.29
C VAL A 101 17.88 13.81 2.42
N TRP A 102 17.81 15.04 2.94
CA TRP A 102 17.16 16.13 2.25
C TRP A 102 17.73 17.49 2.64
N LYS A 103 17.61 18.43 1.71
CA LYS A 103 17.92 19.84 1.88
C LYS A 103 16.79 20.66 1.26
N ASP A 104 16.21 21.58 2.02
CA ASP A 104 15.09 22.38 1.53
C ASP A 104 15.55 23.58 0.68
N ALA A 105 14.60 24.29 0.08
CA ALA A 105 14.84 25.47 -0.75
C ALA A 105 15.54 26.64 0.00
N ARG A 106 15.57 26.62 1.34
CA ARG A 106 16.30 27.60 2.17
C ARG A 106 17.70 27.12 2.55
N GLY A 107 18.10 25.94 2.07
CA GLY A 107 19.38 25.33 2.35
C GLY A 107 19.49 24.66 3.72
N ARG A 108 18.38 24.44 4.43
CA ARG A 108 18.37 23.72 5.70
C ARG A 108 18.44 22.22 5.44
N GLU A 109 19.23 21.52 6.23
CA GLU A 109 19.47 20.09 6.07
C GLU A 109 18.62 19.27 7.04
N TYR A 110 18.23 18.07 6.62
CA TYR A 110 17.37 17.19 7.40
C TYR A 110 17.96 15.78 7.44
N ALA A 111 18.14 15.27 8.66
CA ALA A 111 18.50 13.87 8.91
C ALA A 111 17.24 13.02 9.08
N GLN A 112 17.28 11.76 8.64
CA GLN A 112 16.16 10.84 8.85
C GLN A 112 16.42 9.92 10.05
N LYS A 113 15.62 10.06 11.11
CA LYS A 113 15.54 9.09 12.20
C LYS A 113 14.48 8.06 11.87
N TRP A 114 14.90 6.83 11.59
CA TRP A 114 14.00 5.76 11.17
C TRP A 114 14.28 4.49 11.99
N VAL A 115 13.22 3.77 12.35
CA VAL A 115 13.33 2.44 12.99
C VAL A 115 14.17 1.45 12.19
N ALA A 116 14.26 1.60 10.86
CA ALA A 116 15.09 0.73 10.03
C ALA A 116 16.60 0.98 10.18
N HIS A 117 17.00 2.03 10.90
CA HIS A 117 18.41 2.26 11.26
C HIS A 117 18.80 1.50 12.54
N ASP A 118 17.85 0.84 13.21
CA ASP A 118 18.11 0.06 14.41
C ASP A 118 18.47 -1.39 14.07
N ALA A 119 19.76 -1.73 14.29
CA ALA A 119 20.29 -3.05 14.00
C ALA A 119 19.63 -4.17 14.83
N ALA A 120 19.20 -3.89 16.07
CA ALA A 120 18.53 -4.88 16.91
C ALA A 120 17.10 -5.14 16.41
N ALA A 121 16.41 -4.10 15.95
CA ALA A 121 15.08 -4.26 15.33
C ALA A 121 15.18 -5.05 14.00
N LEU A 122 16.22 -4.81 13.19
CA LEU A 122 16.49 -5.56 11.96
C LEU A 122 16.83 -7.03 12.21
N ALA A 123 17.55 -7.33 13.29
CA ALA A 123 18.00 -8.67 13.66
C ALA A 123 17.00 -9.45 14.54
N ALA A 124 15.76 -8.95 14.69
CA ALA A 124 14.75 -9.58 15.51
C ALA A 124 14.41 -11.00 15.03
N ASP A 125 14.23 -11.92 15.97
CA ASP A 125 13.81 -13.30 15.67
C ASP A 125 12.36 -13.35 15.20
N THR A 126 12.16 -13.42 13.89
CA THR A 126 10.85 -13.44 13.23
C THR A 126 10.12 -14.79 13.33
N THR A 127 10.69 -15.80 13.98
CA THR A 127 10.03 -17.11 14.18
C THR A 127 9.12 -17.14 15.41
N LYS A 128 9.24 -16.18 16.34
CA LYS A 128 8.43 -16.12 17.57
C LYS A 128 6.92 -16.30 17.36
N PRO A 129 6.28 -15.67 16.34
CA PRO A 129 4.84 -15.82 16.10
C PRO A 129 4.41 -17.26 15.81
N GLU A 130 5.30 -18.09 15.26
CA GLU A 130 5.00 -19.44 14.80
C GLU A 130 4.62 -20.40 15.93
N ARG A 131 5.03 -20.09 17.16
CA ARG A 131 4.82 -20.92 18.36
C ARG A 131 3.59 -20.51 19.18
N ALA A 132 2.94 -19.41 18.83
CA ALA A 132 1.78 -18.94 19.59
C ALA A 132 0.59 -19.89 19.41
N GLN A 133 -0.11 -20.18 20.51
CA GLN A 133 -1.28 -21.04 20.51
C GLN A 133 -2.58 -20.28 20.74
N THR A 134 -2.50 -19.03 21.19
CA THR A 134 -3.66 -18.17 21.49
C THR A 134 -3.50 -16.77 20.89
N VAL A 135 -4.62 -16.05 20.78
CA VAL A 135 -4.61 -14.62 20.38
C VAL A 135 -3.66 -13.80 21.26
N ASP A 136 -3.70 -13.99 22.58
CA ASP A 136 -2.90 -13.20 23.53
C ASP A 136 -1.39 -13.50 23.38
N GLU A 137 -1.03 -14.77 23.21
CA GLU A 137 0.36 -15.16 22.96
C GLU A 137 0.88 -14.59 21.63
N LEU A 138 0.04 -14.59 20.59
CA LEU A 138 0.43 -14.06 19.29
C LEU A 138 0.56 -12.54 19.33
N ILE A 139 -0.33 -11.82 20.04
CA ILE A 139 -0.18 -10.38 20.28
C ILE A 139 1.14 -10.08 21.01
N ALA A 140 1.46 -10.85 22.05
CA ALA A 140 2.71 -10.70 22.79
C ALA A 140 3.94 -11.01 21.92
N ALA A 141 3.85 -11.98 21.02
CA ALA A 141 4.95 -12.37 20.14
C ALA A 141 5.27 -11.34 19.05
N VAL A 142 4.27 -10.58 18.58
CA VAL A 142 4.46 -9.56 17.52
C VAL A 142 4.71 -8.15 18.05
N ALA A 143 4.32 -7.84 19.28
CA ALA A 143 4.58 -6.54 19.90
C ALA A 143 6.09 -6.30 20.05
N GLY A 144 6.62 -5.28 19.38
CA GLY A 144 8.05 -5.01 19.35
C GLY A 144 8.86 -5.96 18.47
N LEU A 145 8.21 -6.78 17.63
CA LEU A 145 8.88 -7.70 16.71
C LEU A 145 9.52 -6.97 15.52
N GLY A 146 10.64 -6.31 15.77
CA GLY A 146 11.48 -5.72 14.73
C GLY A 146 10.76 -4.78 13.78
N ILE A 147 10.99 -4.98 12.48
CA ILE A 147 10.39 -4.23 11.36
C ILE A 147 10.02 -5.20 10.21
N PRO A 148 9.18 -4.81 9.24
CA PRO A 148 8.39 -3.57 9.17
C PRO A 148 7.19 -3.58 10.12
N ASN A 149 6.72 -2.38 10.47
CA ASN A 149 5.53 -2.23 11.28
C ASN A 149 4.26 -2.58 10.49
N GLN A 150 3.50 -3.54 10.98
CA GLN A 150 2.35 -4.12 10.28
C GLN A 150 1.11 -4.15 11.18
N ASN A 151 -0.07 -3.88 10.61
CA ASN A 151 -1.31 -4.28 11.28
C ASN A 151 -1.34 -5.80 11.28
N VAL A 152 -1.38 -6.45 12.44
CA VAL A 152 -1.48 -7.91 12.54
C VAL A 152 -2.89 -8.26 12.95
N THR A 153 -3.64 -8.91 12.07
CA THR A 153 -4.97 -9.46 12.37
C THR A 153 -4.84 -10.94 12.70
N ILE A 154 -5.49 -11.37 13.77
CA ILE A 154 -5.28 -12.66 14.41
C ILE A 154 -6.62 -13.34 14.62
N ALA A 155 -6.67 -14.66 14.40
CA ALA A 155 -7.74 -15.52 14.86
C ALA A 155 -7.15 -16.77 15.50
N ASP A 156 -7.80 -17.32 16.53
CA ASP A 156 -7.47 -18.63 17.09
C ASP A 156 -8.55 -19.69 16.80
N SER A 157 -8.18 -20.95 17.03
CA SER A 157 -9.03 -22.13 16.81
C SER A 157 -10.24 -22.20 17.76
N ASN A 158 -10.24 -21.43 18.86
CA ASN A 158 -11.38 -21.30 19.77
C ASN A 158 -12.36 -20.21 19.33
N GLY A 159 -12.05 -19.47 18.26
CA GLY A 159 -12.89 -18.43 17.68
C GLY A 159 -12.65 -17.03 18.25
N ARG A 160 -11.59 -16.83 19.05
CA ARG A 160 -11.19 -15.48 19.47
C ARG A 160 -10.46 -14.77 18.34
N ILE A 161 -10.56 -13.44 18.34
CA ILE A 161 -9.91 -12.60 17.33
C ILE A 161 -9.19 -11.42 17.97
N GLY A 162 -8.12 -10.99 17.32
CA GLY A 162 -7.31 -9.88 17.81
C GLY A 162 -6.72 -9.02 16.69
N TRP A 163 -6.34 -7.82 17.07
CA TRP A 163 -5.55 -6.91 16.25
C TRP A 163 -4.53 -6.18 17.12
N THR A 164 -3.33 -6.01 16.59
CA THR A 164 -2.27 -5.17 17.18
C THR A 164 -1.31 -4.68 16.09
N ILE A 165 -0.34 -3.87 16.48
CA ILE A 165 0.80 -3.50 15.64
C ILE A 165 1.95 -4.48 15.89
N GLY A 166 2.40 -5.16 14.84
CA GLY A 166 3.68 -5.86 14.83
C GLY A 166 4.83 -4.85 14.61
N GLY A 167 5.97 -5.08 15.25
CA GLY A 167 7.16 -4.23 15.14
C GLY A 167 7.30 -3.19 16.25
N VAL A 168 8.42 -2.43 16.26
CA VAL A 168 8.71 -1.44 17.32
C VAL A 168 8.04 -0.08 17.09
N ILE A 169 7.43 0.52 18.12
CA ILE A 169 6.79 1.85 18.04
C ILE A 169 7.65 2.91 18.74
N PRO A 170 8.16 3.95 18.05
CA PRO A 170 8.95 5.02 18.68
C PRO A 170 8.18 5.77 19.78
N ARG A 171 8.82 5.96 20.93
CA ARG A 171 8.30 6.83 22.00
C ARG A 171 8.80 8.25 21.79
N ARG A 172 7.94 9.12 21.26
CA ARG A 172 8.26 10.52 20.97
C ARG A 172 8.03 11.40 22.21
N ILE A 173 8.95 12.35 22.44
CA ILE A 173 8.85 13.35 23.51
C ILE A 173 8.89 14.73 22.87
N GLY A 174 7.93 15.59 23.21
CA GLY A 174 7.88 16.99 22.76
C GLY A 174 7.26 17.22 21.37
N HIS A 175 7.11 16.18 20.53
CA HIS A 175 6.58 16.29 19.18
C HIS A 175 5.70 15.09 18.79
N ASP A 176 4.93 15.24 17.71
CA ASP A 176 4.08 14.20 17.11
C ASP A 176 4.59 13.67 15.75
N GLY A 177 5.72 14.21 15.27
CA GLY A 177 6.40 13.80 14.03
C GLY A 177 5.81 14.36 12.73
N ARG A 178 4.73 15.16 12.80
CA ARG A 178 4.06 15.69 11.60
C ARG A 178 4.88 16.77 10.88
N THR A 179 5.74 17.49 11.60
CA THR A 179 6.60 18.53 11.05
C THR A 179 8.06 18.31 11.43
N PRO A 180 9.01 18.52 10.50
CA PRO A 180 10.42 18.44 10.82
C PRO A 180 10.86 19.54 11.79
N GLU A 181 11.48 19.15 12.90
CA GLU A 181 11.91 20.05 13.97
C GLU A 181 13.37 19.80 14.36
N SER A 182 13.98 20.78 15.03
CA SER A 182 15.34 20.65 15.56
C SER A 182 15.30 19.92 16.90
N TRP A 183 16.23 19.00 17.10
CA TRP A 183 16.39 18.25 18.34
C TRP A 183 17.63 18.71 19.12
N ALA A 184 18.27 19.81 18.69
CA ALA A 184 19.53 20.28 19.24
C ALA A 184 19.42 20.75 20.71
N ASP A 185 18.26 21.21 21.15
CA ASP A 185 18.02 21.68 22.53
C ASP A 185 17.55 20.59 23.51
N GLY A 186 17.31 19.37 23.01
CA GLY A 186 16.88 18.22 23.81
C GLY A 186 15.39 18.19 24.19
N THR A 187 14.60 19.19 23.79
CA THR A 187 13.15 19.24 24.04
C THR A 187 12.40 18.20 23.21
N HIS A 188 12.95 17.86 22.04
CA HIS A 188 12.44 16.85 21.11
C HIS A 188 13.38 15.65 21.04
N ARG A 189 12.84 14.43 21.14
CA ARG A 189 13.61 13.19 20.97
C ARG A 189 12.74 11.96 20.81
N TRP A 190 13.36 10.90 20.34
CA TRP A 190 12.92 9.54 20.63
C TRP A 190 13.52 9.07 21.96
N ASP A 191 12.67 8.58 22.85
CA ASP A 191 13.06 8.01 24.14
C ASP A 191 12.83 6.49 24.11
N GLY A 192 13.57 5.81 23.23
CA GLY A 192 13.40 4.39 22.95
C GLY A 192 12.08 4.07 22.24
N TYR A 193 11.54 2.89 22.53
CA TYR A 193 10.29 2.39 21.97
C TYR A 193 9.24 2.17 23.08
N LEU A 194 7.97 2.15 22.71
CA LEU A 194 6.89 1.78 23.64
C LEU A 194 7.13 0.37 24.21
N PRO A 195 6.85 0.14 25.51
CA PRO A 195 6.82 -1.21 26.05
C PRO A 195 5.59 -1.98 25.53
N PRO A 196 5.62 -3.32 25.46
CA PRO A 196 4.52 -4.12 24.91
C PRO A 196 3.14 -3.87 25.54
N ALA A 197 3.08 -3.47 26.82
CA ALA A 197 1.83 -3.17 27.51
C ALA A 197 1.10 -1.92 26.95
N ASP A 198 1.83 -1.01 26.31
CA ASP A 198 1.31 0.25 25.79
C ASP A 198 0.95 0.15 24.29
N TYR A 199 1.05 -1.05 23.69
CA TYR A 199 0.73 -1.23 22.28
C TYR A 199 -0.78 -1.11 22.04
N PRO A 200 -1.19 -0.37 20.98
CA PRO A 200 -2.55 -0.40 20.49
C PRO A 200 -2.99 -1.83 20.17
N ARG A 201 -4.08 -2.27 20.80
CA ARG A 201 -4.65 -3.60 20.56
C ARG A 201 -6.16 -3.63 20.71
N ILE A 202 -6.78 -4.54 19.97
CA ILE A 202 -8.19 -4.90 20.08
C ILE A 202 -8.25 -6.41 20.24
N VAL A 203 -9.06 -6.90 21.19
CA VAL A 203 -9.29 -8.32 21.42
C VAL A 203 -10.79 -8.51 21.60
N ASP A 204 -11.36 -9.47 20.86
CA ASP A 204 -12.77 -9.87 20.94
C ASP A 204 -13.74 -8.66 20.93
N PRO A 205 -13.74 -7.83 19.86
CA PRO A 205 -14.65 -6.69 19.76
C PRO A 205 -16.11 -7.16 19.79
N SER A 206 -17.00 -6.30 20.29
CA SER A 206 -18.41 -6.65 20.52
C SER A 206 -19.20 -6.99 19.24
N ASP A 207 -18.77 -6.50 18.09
CA ASP A 207 -19.34 -6.84 16.78
C ASP A 207 -18.77 -8.14 16.19
N GLY A 208 -17.74 -8.73 16.83
CA GLY A 208 -17.11 -9.97 16.43
C GLY A 208 -16.42 -9.90 15.07
N ARG A 209 -15.98 -8.72 14.63
CA ARG A 209 -15.30 -8.53 13.33
C ARG A 209 -14.08 -7.63 13.48
N ILE A 210 -13.02 -7.95 12.74
CA ILE A 210 -11.81 -7.13 12.61
C ILE A 210 -11.45 -7.05 11.13
N TRP A 211 -11.07 -5.85 10.67
CA TRP A 211 -10.56 -5.66 9.32
C TRP A 211 -9.53 -4.52 9.30
N THR A 212 -8.57 -4.63 8.39
CA THR A 212 -7.62 -3.56 8.10
C THR A 212 -7.45 -3.41 6.60
N ALA A 213 -7.24 -2.17 6.13
CA ALA A 213 -7.02 -1.89 4.71
C ALA A 213 -6.16 -0.63 4.51
N ASN A 214 -5.09 -0.50 5.31
CA ASN A 214 -4.12 0.61 5.28
C ASN A 214 -4.68 2.00 5.62
N SER A 215 -5.95 2.10 5.98
CA SER A 215 -6.55 3.29 6.60
C SER A 215 -6.39 3.23 8.12
N PRO A 216 -6.65 4.33 8.85
CA PRO A 216 -6.66 4.28 10.31
C PRO A 216 -7.63 3.19 10.78
N VAL A 217 -7.16 2.32 11.67
CA VAL A 217 -7.96 1.22 12.27
C VAL A 217 -8.61 1.68 13.58
N VAL A 218 -7.93 2.58 14.29
CA VAL A 218 -8.26 3.06 15.63
C VAL A 218 -8.19 4.59 15.67
N GLY A 219 -8.76 5.19 16.71
CA GLY A 219 -8.71 6.62 16.99
C GLY A 219 -8.11 6.93 18.36
N GLY A 220 -8.12 8.21 18.77
CA GLY A 220 -7.66 8.65 20.09
C GLY A 220 -6.19 8.31 20.35
N ASP A 221 -5.88 7.94 21.60
CA ASP A 221 -4.51 7.66 22.06
C ASP A 221 -3.84 6.52 21.29
N MET A 222 -4.62 5.52 20.85
CA MET A 222 -4.10 4.44 20.02
C MET A 222 -3.60 4.95 18.65
N LEU A 223 -4.34 5.88 18.03
CA LEU A 223 -3.90 6.50 16.78
C LEU A 223 -2.71 7.42 17.01
N ALA A 224 -2.68 8.15 18.14
CA ALA A 224 -1.55 8.99 18.50
C ALA A 224 -0.25 8.18 18.67
N ALA A 225 -0.32 6.97 19.22
CA ALA A 225 0.82 6.06 19.33
C ALA A 225 1.33 5.56 17.96
N ILE A 226 0.42 5.31 17.01
CA ILE A 226 0.78 4.83 15.65
C ILE A 226 1.29 5.98 14.77
N GLY A 227 0.77 7.19 14.96
CA GLY A 227 1.09 8.36 14.14
C GLY A 227 0.45 8.34 12.76
N GLU A 228 0.85 9.29 11.91
CA GLU A 228 0.26 9.55 10.60
C GLU A 228 1.34 9.53 9.51
N GLY A 229 1.64 8.34 9.00
CA GLY A 229 2.67 8.10 7.99
C GLY A 229 2.17 8.01 6.55
N GLY A 230 0.89 8.32 6.29
CA GLY A 230 0.29 8.25 4.95
C GLY A 230 -0.74 7.14 4.80
N TYR A 231 -1.82 7.22 5.58
CA TYR A 231 -2.93 6.28 5.46
C TYR A 231 -3.64 6.35 4.09
N ALA A 232 -4.23 5.23 3.69
CA ALA A 232 -5.19 5.18 2.59
C ALA A 232 -6.55 5.81 2.99
N ASP A 233 -7.31 6.28 1.99
CA ASP A 233 -8.60 7.01 2.15
C ASP A 233 -9.73 6.23 2.88
N GLY A 234 -9.53 4.97 3.25
CA GLY A 234 -10.52 4.18 4.01
C GLY A 234 -11.66 3.56 3.22
N ILE A 235 -11.79 3.84 1.92
CA ILE A 235 -12.88 3.28 1.11
C ILE A 235 -12.83 1.75 0.99
N ARG A 236 -11.64 1.16 0.91
CA ARG A 236 -11.44 -0.30 0.93
C ARG A 236 -11.88 -0.88 2.27
N ALA A 237 -11.48 -0.25 3.38
CA ALA A 237 -11.89 -0.66 4.72
C ALA A 237 -13.42 -0.61 4.87
N ARG A 238 -14.06 0.45 4.36
CA ARG A 238 -15.52 0.57 4.36
C ARG A 238 -16.19 -0.58 3.58
N LEU A 239 -15.72 -0.88 2.37
CA LEU A 239 -16.29 -1.98 1.56
C LEU A 239 -16.11 -3.34 2.25
N ILE A 240 -14.94 -3.59 2.85
CA ILE A 240 -14.68 -4.82 3.61
C ILE A 240 -15.60 -4.91 4.83
N ARG A 241 -15.70 -3.84 5.63
CA ARG A 241 -16.60 -3.75 6.77
C ARG A 241 -18.04 -4.06 6.36
N ASP A 242 -18.56 -3.35 5.37
CA ASP A 242 -19.96 -3.46 4.96
C ASP A 242 -20.28 -4.90 4.51
N ARG A 243 -19.34 -5.58 3.85
CA ARG A 243 -19.48 -7.00 3.49
C ARG A 243 -19.39 -7.92 4.71
N LEU A 244 -18.43 -7.72 5.62
CA LEU A 244 -18.28 -8.53 6.83
C LEU A 244 -19.49 -8.44 7.77
N MET A 245 -20.05 -7.23 7.92
CA MET A 245 -21.24 -6.99 8.74
C MET A 245 -22.52 -7.57 8.11
N GLY A 246 -22.53 -7.78 6.80
CA GLY A 246 -23.61 -8.45 6.09
C GLY A 246 -23.59 -9.98 6.19
N LEU A 247 -22.57 -10.56 6.82
CA LEU A 247 -22.43 -12.01 6.98
C LEU A 247 -22.69 -12.42 8.43
N GLU A 248 -23.67 -13.30 8.65
CA GLU A 248 -23.88 -13.92 9.96
C GLU A 248 -22.81 -14.98 10.27
N LYS A 249 -22.58 -15.88 9.30
CA LYS A 249 -21.54 -16.92 9.34
C LYS A 249 -20.77 -16.91 8.02
N ALA A 250 -19.50 -16.55 8.08
CA ALA A 250 -18.65 -16.50 6.89
C ALA A 250 -18.07 -17.88 6.57
N THR A 251 -18.13 -18.28 5.30
CA THR A 251 -17.36 -19.39 4.75
C THR A 251 -16.02 -18.91 4.18
N ALA A 252 -15.12 -19.84 3.87
CA ALA A 252 -13.88 -19.50 3.17
C ALA A 252 -14.14 -18.81 1.82
N ARG A 253 -15.22 -19.20 1.12
CA ARG A 253 -15.61 -18.57 -0.15
C ARG A 253 -16.09 -17.13 0.04
N ASP A 254 -16.89 -16.87 1.07
CA ASP A 254 -17.35 -15.50 1.37
C ASP A 254 -16.16 -14.56 1.63
N MET A 255 -15.16 -15.03 2.39
CA MET A 255 -13.95 -14.27 2.67
C MET A 255 -13.13 -14.00 1.41
N LEU A 256 -13.06 -14.96 0.47
CA LEU A 256 -12.45 -14.73 -0.83
C LEU A 256 -13.26 -13.70 -1.65
N ASP A 257 -14.59 -13.78 -1.64
CA ASP A 257 -15.45 -12.86 -2.38
C ASP A 257 -15.38 -11.42 -1.87
N ILE A 258 -15.07 -11.21 -0.59
CA ILE A 258 -14.71 -9.89 -0.04
C ILE A 258 -13.40 -9.39 -0.66
N GLN A 259 -12.38 -10.24 -0.77
CA GLN A 259 -11.09 -9.88 -1.40
C GLN A 259 -11.21 -9.64 -2.90
N LEU A 260 -12.28 -10.14 -3.54
CA LEU A 260 -12.60 -9.95 -4.96
C LEU A 260 -13.58 -8.80 -5.22
N GLU A 261 -14.02 -8.07 -4.19
CA GLU A 261 -14.95 -6.95 -4.33
C GLU A 261 -14.35 -5.80 -5.16
N ASP A 262 -15.09 -5.38 -6.18
CA ASP A 262 -14.73 -4.34 -7.15
C ASP A 262 -15.82 -3.26 -7.31
N LYS A 263 -16.80 -3.20 -6.40
CA LYS A 263 -17.84 -2.17 -6.38
C LYS A 263 -17.24 -0.75 -6.45
N ALA A 264 -17.75 0.05 -7.39
CA ALA A 264 -17.26 1.39 -7.71
C ALA A 264 -17.70 2.48 -6.71
N LEU A 265 -17.81 2.16 -5.42
CA LEU A 265 -18.38 3.04 -4.39
C LEU A 265 -17.66 4.41 -4.33
N PHE A 266 -16.34 4.41 -4.50
CA PHE A 266 -15.53 5.63 -4.48
C PHE A 266 -15.87 6.61 -5.61
N LEU A 267 -16.04 6.09 -6.83
CA LEU A 267 -16.22 6.89 -8.03
C LEU A 267 -17.68 7.29 -8.28
N GLU A 268 -18.65 6.68 -7.58
CA GLU A 268 -20.07 7.01 -7.74
C GLU A 268 -20.34 8.51 -7.48
N ARG A 269 -19.69 9.10 -6.47
CA ARG A 269 -19.82 10.54 -6.19
C ARG A 269 -19.28 11.43 -7.33
N TRP A 270 -18.20 10.99 -7.97
CA TRP A 270 -17.60 11.68 -9.12
C TRP A 270 -18.43 11.49 -10.39
N ARG A 271 -19.05 10.32 -10.55
CA ARG A 271 -20.04 10.05 -11.59
C ARG A 271 -21.19 11.06 -11.49
N GLN A 272 -21.73 11.26 -10.29
CA GLN A 272 -22.83 12.20 -10.07
C GLN A 272 -22.45 13.64 -10.45
N VAL A 273 -21.23 14.09 -10.12
CA VAL A 273 -20.74 15.41 -10.53
C VAL A 273 -20.78 15.59 -12.06
N VAL A 274 -20.41 14.57 -12.84
CA VAL A 274 -20.49 14.62 -14.31
C VAL A 274 -21.94 14.69 -14.78
N LEU A 275 -22.81 13.83 -14.22
CA LEU A 275 -24.21 13.74 -14.63
C LEU A 275 -25.00 15.03 -14.34
N ASP A 276 -24.70 15.69 -13.23
CA ASP A 276 -25.36 16.92 -12.80
C ASP A 276 -24.82 18.18 -13.50
N SER A 277 -23.54 18.17 -13.90
CA SER A 277 -22.88 19.38 -14.41
C SER A 277 -22.93 19.51 -15.93
N VAL A 278 -23.09 18.39 -16.66
CA VAL A 278 -23.23 18.39 -18.12
C VAL A 278 -24.71 18.37 -18.48
N ASP A 279 -25.27 19.52 -18.81
CA ASP A 279 -26.68 19.69 -19.23
C ASP A 279 -26.78 20.05 -20.72
N GLU A 280 -27.97 20.40 -21.22
CA GLU A 280 -28.16 20.83 -22.62
C GLU A 280 -27.61 22.23 -22.91
N GLN A 281 -27.49 23.10 -21.90
CA GLN A 281 -27.17 24.51 -22.07
C GLN A 281 -25.69 24.80 -21.85
N GLY A 282 -25.02 25.33 -22.88
CA GLY A 282 -23.61 25.73 -22.76
C GLY A 282 -22.64 24.54 -22.63
N THR A 283 -23.02 23.36 -23.13
CA THR A 283 -22.13 22.20 -23.27
C THR A 283 -21.92 21.85 -24.75
N THR A 284 -20.78 21.24 -25.06
CA THR A 284 -20.49 20.77 -26.42
C THR A 284 -21.15 19.40 -26.68
N ALA A 285 -21.26 19.00 -27.96
CA ALA A 285 -21.73 17.66 -28.31
C ALA A 285 -20.84 16.56 -27.71
N GLN A 286 -19.52 16.80 -27.63
CA GLN A 286 -18.55 15.89 -27.03
C GLN A 286 -18.79 15.71 -25.52
N MET A 287 -19.04 16.80 -24.78
CA MET A 287 -19.38 16.72 -23.36
C MET A 287 -20.67 15.90 -23.14
N ARG A 288 -21.71 16.13 -23.95
CA ARG A 288 -22.95 15.35 -23.86
C ARG A 288 -22.75 13.88 -24.20
N ALA A 289 -21.91 13.56 -25.19
CA ALA A 289 -21.54 12.18 -25.50
C ALA A 289 -20.78 11.51 -24.34
N PHE A 290 -19.83 12.22 -23.71
CA PHE A 290 -19.13 11.75 -22.51
C PHE A 290 -20.11 11.40 -21.39
N ARG A 291 -21.02 12.33 -21.06
CA ARG A 291 -22.06 12.13 -20.06
C ARG A 291 -22.94 10.94 -20.38
N ASN A 292 -23.38 10.79 -21.62
CA ASN A 292 -24.22 9.67 -22.05
C ASN A 292 -23.53 8.31 -21.84
N LEU A 293 -22.23 8.21 -22.12
CA LEU A 293 -21.45 7.00 -21.87
C LEU A 293 -21.25 6.74 -20.37
N VAL A 294 -21.03 7.80 -19.57
CA VAL A 294 -20.98 7.71 -18.11
C VAL A 294 -22.29 7.19 -17.52
N ASP A 295 -23.43 7.56 -18.12
CA ASP A 295 -24.74 7.12 -17.65
C ASP A 295 -25.06 5.68 -18.10
N THR A 296 -24.96 5.43 -19.41
CA THR A 296 -25.46 4.20 -20.05
C THR A 296 -24.48 3.03 -20.04
N ARG A 297 -23.18 3.28 -19.83
CA ARG A 297 -22.12 2.25 -19.85
C ARG A 297 -21.39 2.10 -18.51
N TRP A 298 -22.08 2.43 -17.42
CA TRP A 298 -21.64 2.21 -16.05
C TRP A 298 -22.15 0.86 -15.53
N THR A 299 -21.24 0.01 -15.05
CA THR A 299 -21.59 -1.33 -14.52
C THR A 299 -21.80 -1.33 -13.01
N GLY A 300 -21.56 -0.20 -12.32
CA GLY A 300 -21.49 -0.13 -10.85
C GLY A 300 -20.20 -0.71 -10.26
N ARG A 301 -19.26 -1.16 -11.09
CA ARG A 301 -18.04 -1.86 -10.69
C ARG A 301 -16.83 -1.33 -11.46
N ALA A 302 -15.64 -1.49 -10.89
CA ALA A 302 -14.37 -1.36 -11.58
C ALA A 302 -14.13 -2.57 -12.51
N SER A 303 -15.11 -2.93 -13.34
CA SER A 303 -15.09 -4.13 -14.17
C SER A 303 -14.38 -3.86 -15.51
N PRO A 304 -13.70 -4.85 -16.12
CA PRO A 304 -12.92 -4.66 -17.34
C PRO A 304 -13.70 -4.12 -18.54
N ASP A 305 -15.00 -4.38 -18.59
CA ASP A 305 -15.93 -3.96 -19.64
C ASP A 305 -16.54 -2.57 -19.41
N SER A 306 -16.36 -1.96 -18.23
CA SER A 306 -16.98 -0.68 -17.91
C SER A 306 -16.28 0.49 -18.61
N ILE A 307 -17.02 1.16 -19.49
CA ILE A 307 -16.60 2.42 -20.12
C ILE A 307 -16.86 3.57 -19.16
N GLY A 308 -18.05 3.62 -18.54
CA GLY A 308 -18.40 4.67 -17.58
C GLY A 308 -17.39 4.79 -16.45
N TYR A 309 -16.91 3.66 -15.91
CA TYR A 309 -15.87 3.64 -14.89
C TYR A 309 -14.59 4.32 -15.35
N ARG A 310 -14.11 3.95 -16.55
CA ARG A 310 -12.91 4.54 -17.16
C ARG A 310 -13.04 6.04 -17.34
N LEU A 311 -14.19 6.50 -17.86
CA LEU A 311 -14.47 7.91 -18.09
C LEU A 311 -14.46 8.71 -16.78
N VAL A 312 -15.21 8.27 -15.77
CA VAL A 312 -15.30 8.94 -14.47
C VAL A 312 -13.94 8.99 -13.78
N LYS A 313 -13.13 7.93 -13.90
CA LYS A 313 -11.77 7.91 -13.34
C LYS A 313 -10.85 8.94 -14.00
N GLU A 314 -10.90 9.08 -15.32
CA GLU A 314 -10.12 10.10 -16.04
C GLU A 314 -10.59 11.52 -15.69
N PHE A 315 -11.91 11.73 -15.60
CA PHE A 315 -12.48 12.99 -15.13
C PHE A 315 -11.98 13.34 -13.72
N ARG A 316 -12.11 12.43 -12.74
CA ARG A 316 -11.61 12.63 -11.37
C ARG A 316 -10.13 12.93 -11.36
N THR A 317 -9.32 12.18 -12.11
CA THR A 317 -7.87 12.36 -12.16
C THR A 317 -7.50 13.72 -12.72
N THR A 318 -8.20 14.15 -13.78
CA THR A 318 -8.04 15.47 -14.36
C THR A 318 -8.46 16.56 -13.39
N MET A 319 -9.61 16.41 -12.72
CA MET A 319 -10.12 17.41 -11.77
C MET A 319 -9.17 17.57 -10.57
N VAL A 320 -8.74 16.46 -9.96
CA VAL A 320 -7.79 16.47 -8.84
C VAL A 320 -6.48 17.12 -9.26
N ARG A 321 -5.93 16.76 -10.44
CA ARG A 321 -4.69 17.37 -10.90
C ARG A 321 -4.85 18.89 -11.09
N THR A 322 -5.89 19.32 -11.81
CA THR A 322 -6.12 20.73 -12.11
C THR A 322 -6.26 21.57 -10.84
N VAL A 323 -7.06 21.11 -9.87
CA VAL A 323 -7.25 21.84 -8.61
C VAL A 323 -5.96 21.87 -7.80
N MET A 324 -5.28 20.73 -7.64
CA MET A 324 -4.05 20.67 -6.86
C MET A 324 -2.90 21.46 -7.48
N GLU A 325 -2.76 21.48 -8.80
CA GLU A 325 -1.78 22.32 -9.51
C GLU A 325 -2.00 23.81 -9.24
N GLN A 326 -3.27 24.25 -9.16
CA GLN A 326 -3.59 25.63 -8.80
C GLN A 326 -3.26 25.93 -7.33
N LEU A 327 -3.68 25.06 -6.41
CA LEU A 327 -3.45 25.24 -4.97
C LEU A 327 -1.97 25.25 -4.60
N THR A 328 -1.16 24.49 -5.33
CA THR A 328 0.26 24.30 -5.03
C THR A 328 1.20 25.15 -5.89
N ALA A 329 0.64 26.04 -6.72
CA ALA A 329 1.44 26.86 -7.64
C ALA A 329 2.46 27.76 -6.93
N SER A 330 2.08 28.38 -5.80
CA SER A 330 2.98 29.22 -5.00
C SER A 330 4.11 28.41 -4.35
N ALA A 331 3.84 27.18 -3.91
CA ALA A 331 4.86 26.28 -3.37
C ALA A 331 5.91 25.95 -4.45
N ARG A 332 5.47 25.66 -5.69
CA ARG A 332 6.38 25.41 -6.82
C ARG A 332 7.21 26.62 -7.25
N GLN A 333 6.73 27.84 -7.00
CA GLN A 333 7.51 29.05 -7.25
C GLN A 333 8.66 29.20 -6.24
N VAL A 334 8.46 28.74 -5.01
CA VAL A 334 9.49 28.75 -3.95
C VAL A 334 10.45 27.58 -4.12
N ASP A 335 9.92 26.40 -4.43
CA ASP A 335 10.69 25.17 -4.62
C ASP A 335 10.25 24.48 -5.93
N PRO A 336 11.00 24.63 -7.03
CA PRO A 336 10.68 23.99 -8.31
C PRO A 336 10.63 22.45 -8.25
N ALA A 337 11.24 21.83 -7.23
CA ALA A 337 11.18 20.39 -7.00
C ALA A 337 9.94 19.95 -6.20
N PHE A 338 9.12 20.89 -5.71
CA PHE A 338 7.92 20.58 -4.93
C PHE A 338 6.89 19.77 -5.74
N GLU A 339 6.57 18.58 -5.26
CA GLU A 339 5.58 17.69 -5.88
C GLU A 339 4.53 17.20 -4.88
N TYR A 340 3.30 17.68 -5.02
CA TYR A 340 2.19 17.30 -4.14
C TYR A 340 1.71 15.85 -4.32
N THR A 341 2.03 15.22 -5.46
CA THR A 341 1.57 13.86 -5.77
C THR A 341 2.13 12.85 -4.78
N SER A 342 3.34 13.11 -4.26
CA SER A 342 3.99 12.35 -3.20
C SER A 342 3.19 12.33 -1.90
N LEU A 343 2.40 13.38 -1.63
CA LEU A 343 1.59 13.48 -0.42
C LEU A 343 0.39 12.54 -0.44
N GLN A 344 -0.06 12.08 -1.61
CA GLN A 344 -1.26 11.24 -1.83
C GLN A 344 -2.57 11.74 -1.15
N ARG A 345 -2.60 12.97 -0.63
CA ARG A 345 -3.72 13.55 0.14
C ARG A 345 -4.61 14.52 -0.64
N GLY A 346 -4.55 14.48 -1.97
CA GLY A 346 -5.32 15.42 -2.81
C GLY A 346 -6.83 15.17 -2.78
N GLU A 347 -7.28 13.94 -2.51
CA GLU A 347 -8.70 13.57 -2.69
C GLU A 347 -9.63 14.35 -1.75
N GLY A 348 -9.35 14.39 -0.45
CA GLY A 348 -10.21 15.04 0.54
C GLY A 348 -10.43 16.53 0.27
N PRO A 349 -9.37 17.35 0.20
CA PRO A 349 -9.48 18.77 -0.10
C PRO A 349 -10.16 19.04 -1.44
N VAL A 350 -9.81 18.32 -2.51
CA VAL A 350 -10.43 18.55 -3.82
C VAL A 350 -11.91 18.16 -3.80
N TRP A 351 -12.29 17.07 -3.13
CA TRP A 351 -13.69 16.69 -3.00
C TRP A 351 -14.51 17.76 -2.30
N GLN A 352 -13.99 18.35 -1.23
CA GLN A 352 -14.64 19.46 -0.53
C GLN A 352 -14.84 20.66 -1.48
N LEU A 353 -13.79 21.05 -2.21
CA LEU A 353 -13.85 22.17 -3.15
C LEU A 353 -14.86 21.95 -4.29
N VAL A 354 -14.90 20.75 -4.87
CA VAL A 354 -15.85 20.40 -5.95
C VAL A 354 -17.30 20.37 -5.45
N SER A 355 -17.51 19.96 -4.19
CA SER A 355 -18.82 19.83 -3.58
C SER A 355 -19.39 21.17 -3.10
N GLU A 356 -18.58 21.95 -2.38
CA GLU A 356 -19.00 23.23 -1.78
C GLU A 356 -18.89 24.41 -2.74
N ARG A 357 -18.03 24.30 -3.75
CA ARG A 357 -17.83 25.30 -4.82
C ARG A 357 -17.55 26.73 -4.29
N PRO A 358 -16.61 26.92 -3.34
CA PRO A 358 -16.29 28.24 -2.80
C PRO A 358 -15.73 29.17 -3.90
N PRO A 359 -16.36 30.32 -4.19
CA PRO A 359 -15.94 31.19 -5.30
C PRO A 359 -14.49 31.71 -5.18
N HIS A 360 -14.01 31.90 -3.95
CA HIS A 360 -12.69 32.46 -3.67
C HIS A 360 -11.52 31.47 -3.80
N LEU A 361 -11.80 30.16 -3.94
CA LEU A 361 -10.78 29.12 -4.14
C LEU A 361 -10.79 28.54 -5.56
N LEU A 362 -11.53 29.19 -6.47
CA LEU A 362 -11.47 28.87 -7.88
C LEU A 362 -10.30 29.64 -8.51
N GLY A 363 -9.45 28.94 -9.27
CA GLY A 363 -8.38 29.59 -10.02
C GLY A 363 -8.92 30.64 -11.01
N PRO A 364 -8.12 31.69 -11.31
CA PRO A 364 -8.56 32.82 -12.13
C PRO A 364 -8.92 32.45 -13.58
N LYS A 365 -8.55 31.25 -14.04
CA LYS A 365 -8.73 30.81 -15.43
C LYS A 365 -10.14 30.32 -15.76
N SER A 366 -10.85 29.71 -14.80
CA SER A 366 -12.09 28.99 -15.11
C SER A 366 -13.37 29.81 -14.88
N GLY A 367 -13.29 30.95 -14.17
CA GLY A 367 -14.42 31.89 -13.97
C GLY A 367 -15.57 31.40 -13.08
N SER A 368 -15.94 30.11 -13.12
CA SER A 368 -16.87 29.45 -12.18
C SER A 368 -16.51 27.96 -11.98
N TRP A 369 -16.94 27.36 -10.86
CA TRP A 369 -16.76 25.92 -10.61
C TRP A 369 -17.44 25.04 -11.66
N ARG A 370 -18.59 25.47 -12.19
CA ARG A 370 -19.27 24.76 -13.29
C ARG A 370 -18.37 24.70 -14.52
N LEU A 371 -17.79 25.82 -14.92
CA LEU A 371 -16.88 25.87 -16.07
C LEU A 371 -15.62 25.04 -15.83
N ALA A 372 -15.03 25.07 -14.63
CA ALA A 372 -13.89 24.21 -14.30
C ALA A 372 -14.23 22.70 -14.42
N ILE A 373 -15.42 22.29 -13.98
CA ILE A 373 -15.91 20.91 -14.13
C ILE A 373 -16.08 20.56 -15.62
N LEU A 374 -16.69 21.44 -16.42
CA LEU A 374 -16.87 21.22 -17.85
C LEU A 374 -15.52 21.16 -18.59
N GLU A 375 -14.56 22.02 -18.24
CA GLU A 375 -13.19 21.99 -18.77
C GLU A 375 -12.49 20.66 -18.43
N ALA A 376 -12.68 20.14 -17.21
CA ALA A 376 -12.17 18.84 -16.81
C ALA A 376 -12.81 17.69 -17.60
N VAL A 377 -14.13 17.75 -17.87
CA VAL A 377 -14.82 16.78 -18.75
C VAL A 377 -14.26 16.83 -20.16
N GLN A 378 -14.14 18.03 -20.74
CA GLN A 378 -13.57 18.22 -22.09
C GLN A 378 -12.14 17.70 -22.18
N THR A 379 -11.33 17.97 -21.16
CA THR A 379 -9.94 17.51 -21.09
C THR A 379 -9.87 15.99 -20.95
N ALA A 380 -10.70 15.39 -20.11
CA ALA A 380 -10.79 13.94 -19.96
C ALA A 380 -11.22 13.27 -21.28
N TYR A 381 -12.22 13.82 -21.97
CA TYR A 381 -12.66 13.37 -23.28
C TYR A 381 -11.55 13.41 -24.32
N ALA A 382 -10.83 14.54 -24.41
CA ALA A 382 -9.73 14.72 -25.36
C ALA A 382 -8.56 13.75 -25.10
N ARG A 383 -8.22 13.50 -23.83
CA ARG A 383 -7.13 12.57 -23.44
C ARG A 383 -7.42 11.12 -23.78
N LEU A 384 -8.69 10.74 -23.75
CA LEU A 384 -9.14 9.43 -24.17
C LEU A 384 -9.23 9.32 -25.70
N ALA A 385 -8.88 10.39 -26.43
CA ALA A 385 -8.92 10.48 -27.89
C ALA A 385 -10.27 9.98 -28.44
N ILE A 386 -11.38 10.38 -27.80
CA ILE A 386 -12.72 10.00 -28.23
C ILE A 386 -13.10 10.84 -29.47
N ASP A 387 -12.39 10.64 -30.58
CA ASP A 387 -12.75 11.20 -31.89
C ASP A 387 -13.71 10.23 -32.60
N THR A 388 -14.93 10.09 -32.06
CA THR A 388 -16.14 9.51 -32.69
C THR A 388 -16.07 8.15 -33.42
N THR A 389 -14.92 7.48 -33.52
CA THR A 389 -14.77 6.33 -34.41
C THR A 389 -15.17 5.01 -33.74
N ASP A 390 -14.98 4.84 -32.43
CA ASP A 390 -15.68 3.82 -31.62
C ASP A 390 -15.48 4.00 -30.09
N PRO A 391 -16.41 4.66 -29.37
CA PRO A 391 -16.35 4.77 -27.91
C PRO A 391 -16.43 3.42 -27.17
N SER A 392 -16.85 2.33 -27.83
CA SER A 392 -16.96 1.02 -27.21
C SER A 392 -15.60 0.39 -26.84
N GLN A 393 -14.51 0.91 -27.41
CA GLN A 393 -13.13 0.47 -27.12
C GLN A 393 -12.55 1.11 -25.84
N GLN A 394 -13.22 2.07 -25.21
CA GLN A 394 -12.69 2.82 -24.06
C GLN A 394 -13.03 2.15 -22.71
N THR A 395 -12.91 0.82 -22.64
CA THR A 395 -13.24 0.07 -21.42
C THR A 395 -12.14 0.17 -20.37
N TRP A 396 -12.47 -0.02 -19.09
CA TRP A 396 -11.48 -0.03 -18.00
C TRP A 396 -10.38 -1.08 -18.20
N GLY A 397 -10.73 -2.25 -18.75
CA GLY A 397 -9.82 -3.34 -19.05
C GLY A 397 -8.81 -3.04 -20.16
N THR A 398 -9.00 -1.98 -20.95
CA THR A 398 -7.98 -1.55 -21.93
C THR A 398 -6.73 -0.97 -21.26
N VAL A 399 -6.90 -0.34 -20.10
CA VAL A 399 -5.84 0.37 -19.37
C VAL A 399 -5.43 -0.32 -18.08
N ASN A 400 -6.34 -1.08 -17.46
CA ASN A 400 -6.06 -1.87 -16.27
C ASN A 400 -5.79 -3.31 -16.70
N LYS A 401 -4.56 -3.57 -17.14
CA LYS A 401 -4.10 -4.89 -17.57
C LYS A 401 -2.92 -5.32 -16.73
N ALA A 402 -2.84 -6.59 -16.39
CA ALA A 402 -1.67 -7.13 -15.69
C ALA A 402 -0.38 -6.82 -16.46
N ASP A 403 0.63 -6.29 -15.76
CA ASP A 403 1.94 -5.96 -16.34
C ASP A 403 3.06 -6.60 -15.50
N PHE A 404 2.93 -7.89 -15.21
CA PHE A 404 3.94 -8.63 -14.45
C PHE A 404 5.13 -8.98 -15.34
N ARG A 405 6.14 -8.11 -15.29
CA ARG A 405 7.38 -8.27 -16.04
C ARG A 405 8.49 -8.91 -15.23
N HIS A 406 9.34 -9.65 -15.92
CA HIS A 406 10.60 -10.14 -15.37
C HIS A 406 11.64 -9.01 -15.36
N PRO A 407 12.45 -8.81 -14.29
CA PRO A 407 13.44 -7.75 -14.20
C PRO A 407 14.43 -7.70 -15.38
N LEU A 408 14.81 -8.87 -15.91
CA LEU A 408 15.72 -8.98 -17.06
C LEU A 408 15.04 -8.89 -18.43
N ALA A 409 13.69 -8.86 -18.50
CA ALA A 409 13.00 -8.85 -19.78
C ALA A 409 13.32 -7.61 -20.63
N GLY A 410 13.60 -6.47 -19.98
CA GLY A 410 14.02 -5.25 -20.68
C GLY A 410 15.43 -5.34 -21.28
N ALA A 411 16.32 -6.13 -20.66
CA ALA A 411 17.68 -6.33 -21.12
C ALA A 411 17.78 -7.43 -22.20
N ILE A 412 16.78 -8.31 -22.29
CA ILE A 412 16.77 -9.45 -23.23
C ILE A 412 15.42 -9.53 -23.97
N PRO A 413 15.15 -8.61 -24.93
CA PRO A 413 13.82 -8.44 -25.51
C PRO A 413 13.26 -9.70 -26.20
N TRP A 414 14.12 -10.49 -26.85
CA TRP A 414 13.73 -11.70 -27.58
C TRP A 414 13.15 -12.80 -26.69
N PHE A 415 13.58 -12.88 -25.43
CA PHE A 415 13.06 -13.83 -24.45
C PHE A 415 12.00 -13.23 -23.52
N GLY A 416 11.83 -11.90 -23.53
CA GLY A 416 10.89 -11.19 -22.65
C GLY A 416 9.44 -11.70 -22.73
N ARG A 417 9.00 -12.21 -23.89
CA ARG A 417 7.65 -12.81 -24.04
C ARG A 417 7.48 -14.15 -23.31
N LEU A 418 8.55 -14.94 -23.14
CA LEU A 418 8.51 -16.16 -22.33
C LEU A 418 8.65 -15.84 -20.84
N LEU A 419 9.29 -14.72 -20.51
CA LEU A 419 9.55 -14.35 -19.12
C LEU A 419 8.39 -13.59 -18.47
N ASN A 420 7.60 -12.84 -19.23
CA ASN A 420 6.51 -12.02 -18.68
C ASN A 420 5.19 -12.82 -18.59
N MET A 421 4.34 -12.47 -17.63
CA MET A 421 2.97 -12.99 -17.60
C MET A 421 2.11 -12.34 -18.71
N PRO A 422 1.00 -12.99 -19.12
CA PRO A 422 0.02 -12.38 -20.02
C PRO A 422 -0.53 -11.05 -19.50
N ALA A 423 -0.85 -10.15 -20.43
CA ALA A 423 -1.42 -8.83 -20.13
C ALA A 423 -2.96 -8.86 -20.13
N ASP A 424 -3.56 -9.74 -19.33
CA ASP A 424 -5.01 -9.85 -19.24
C ASP A 424 -5.64 -8.64 -18.53
N PRO A 425 -6.85 -8.21 -18.93
CA PRO A 425 -7.63 -7.19 -18.23
C PRO A 425 -7.90 -7.54 -16.77
N LEU A 426 -7.78 -6.56 -15.88
CA LEU A 426 -7.96 -6.70 -14.44
C LEU A 426 -9.24 -5.98 -13.97
N PRO A 427 -10.17 -6.69 -13.31
CA PRO A 427 -11.18 -6.04 -12.47
C PRO A 427 -10.53 -5.41 -11.23
N GLY A 428 -11.25 -4.45 -10.65
CA GLY A 428 -10.84 -3.71 -9.47
C GLY A 428 -10.03 -2.45 -9.79
N ASP A 429 -9.71 -1.72 -8.73
CA ASP A 429 -8.97 -0.47 -8.74
C ASP A 429 -8.31 -0.26 -7.36
N VAL A 430 -7.37 0.67 -7.23
CA VAL A 430 -6.76 1.07 -5.93
C VAL A 430 -7.79 1.48 -4.86
N PHE A 431 -9.01 1.81 -5.28
CA PHE A 431 -10.14 2.18 -4.42
C PHE A 431 -11.06 1.01 -4.02
N THR A 432 -10.79 -0.22 -4.47
CA THR A 432 -11.62 -1.40 -4.19
C THR A 432 -10.83 -2.47 -3.44
N PRO A 433 -11.45 -3.35 -2.63
CA PRO A 433 -10.76 -4.44 -1.95
C PRO A 433 -9.95 -5.32 -2.90
N ARG A 434 -10.48 -5.58 -4.11
CA ARG A 434 -9.73 -6.12 -5.24
C ARG A 434 -8.77 -5.06 -5.80
N ALA A 435 -7.81 -4.62 -5.00
CA ALA A 435 -6.96 -3.49 -5.32
C ALA A 435 -6.05 -3.81 -6.50
N SER A 436 -6.31 -3.27 -7.69
CA SER A 436 -5.51 -3.56 -8.89
C SER A 436 -5.13 -2.31 -9.66
N SER A 437 -3.90 -2.32 -10.16
CA SER A 437 -3.39 -1.47 -11.22
C SER A 437 -2.52 -2.34 -12.14
N PRO A 438 -2.03 -1.82 -13.29
CA PRO A 438 -1.19 -2.63 -14.14
C PRO A 438 0.06 -3.21 -13.47
N ARG A 439 0.69 -2.45 -12.56
CA ARG A 439 1.94 -2.84 -11.92
C ARG A 439 1.82 -3.19 -10.44
N THR A 440 0.65 -2.97 -9.84
CA THR A 440 0.40 -3.26 -8.42
C THR A 440 -0.90 -4.04 -8.25
N GLY A 441 -0.95 -4.94 -7.29
CA GLY A 441 -2.15 -5.71 -7.00
C GLY A 441 -1.93 -6.70 -5.86
N PRO A 442 -2.91 -7.58 -5.57
CA PRO A 442 -2.75 -8.58 -4.51
C PRO A 442 -1.64 -9.54 -4.91
N SER A 443 -0.50 -9.43 -4.23
CA SER A 443 0.64 -10.33 -4.41
C SER A 443 0.33 -11.74 -3.91
N GLN A 444 -0.72 -11.90 -3.12
CA GLN A 444 -1.35 -13.15 -2.71
C GLN A 444 -2.80 -12.87 -2.29
N ARG A 445 -3.63 -13.90 -2.19
CA ARG A 445 -4.88 -13.89 -1.40
C ARG A 445 -4.92 -15.15 -0.55
N MET A 446 -5.13 -15.04 0.74
CA MET A 446 -5.19 -16.18 1.64
C MET A 446 -6.46 -16.12 2.47
N VAL A 447 -7.08 -17.27 2.67
CA VAL A 447 -8.19 -17.48 3.60
C VAL A 447 -7.87 -18.72 4.40
N VAL A 448 -7.94 -18.64 5.73
CA VAL A 448 -7.65 -19.75 6.61
C VAL A 448 -8.47 -19.62 7.89
N SER A 449 -8.97 -20.75 8.38
CA SER A 449 -9.51 -20.89 9.73
C SER A 449 -8.54 -21.80 10.50
N PRO A 450 -7.96 -21.36 11.62
CA PRO A 450 -7.05 -22.19 12.41
C PRO A 450 -7.72 -23.50 12.84
N GLY A 451 -7.05 -24.63 12.62
CA GLY A 451 -7.57 -25.98 12.88
C GLY A 451 -8.47 -26.52 11.77
N ARG A 452 -8.78 -25.72 10.75
CA ARG A 452 -9.51 -26.11 9.53
C ARG A 452 -8.78 -25.67 8.27
N GLU A 453 -7.46 -25.83 8.24
CA GLU A 453 -6.61 -25.40 7.12
C GLU A 453 -6.98 -26.09 5.79
N HIS A 454 -7.62 -27.25 5.85
CA HIS A 454 -8.14 -27.98 4.69
C HIS A 454 -9.26 -27.24 3.93
N GLU A 455 -9.96 -26.31 4.59
CA GLU A 455 -10.94 -25.39 3.97
C GLU A 455 -10.26 -24.14 3.38
N GLY A 456 -8.96 -23.97 3.63
CA GLY A 456 -8.22 -22.76 3.31
C GLY A 456 -8.00 -22.56 1.82
N ILE A 457 -7.93 -21.29 1.42
CA ILE A 457 -7.70 -20.85 0.04
C ILE A 457 -6.39 -20.07 -0.04
N LEU A 458 -5.63 -20.26 -1.11
CA LEU A 458 -4.45 -19.47 -1.42
C LEU A 458 -4.35 -19.17 -2.92
N HIS A 459 -4.33 -17.89 -3.30
CA HIS A 459 -4.01 -17.44 -4.66
C HIS A 459 -2.62 -16.83 -4.74
N LEU A 460 -1.93 -17.11 -5.85
CA LEU A 460 -0.71 -16.42 -6.24
C LEU A 460 -0.87 -15.86 -7.67
N PRO A 461 -0.47 -14.60 -7.93
CA PRO A 461 -0.54 -13.95 -9.25
C PRO A 461 0.39 -14.57 -10.31
N THR A 462 1.19 -15.56 -9.93
CA THR A 462 2.10 -16.32 -10.81
C THR A 462 2.18 -17.73 -10.21
N GLY A 463 3.10 -18.57 -10.67
CA GLY A 463 3.36 -19.86 -10.01
C GLY A 463 4.39 -19.78 -8.88
N GLN A 464 4.62 -20.94 -8.23
CA GLN A 464 5.54 -21.11 -7.10
C GLN A 464 7.02 -21.04 -7.51
N SER A 465 7.34 -21.43 -8.74
CA SER A 465 8.71 -21.51 -9.24
C SER A 465 9.13 -20.19 -9.88
N GLY A 466 10.34 -19.72 -9.56
CA GLY A 466 10.97 -18.61 -10.29
C GLY A 466 11.67 -19.02 -11.59
N HIS A 467 11.76 -20.31 -11.88
CA HIS A 467 12.42 -20.81 -13.08
C HIS A 467 11.47 -20.74 -14.29
N PRO A 468 11.79 -20.00 -15.38
CA PRO A 468 10.87 -19.77 -16.51
C PRO A 468 10.42 -21.03 -17.26
N LEU A 469 11.21 -22.11 -17.23
CA LEU A 469 10.87 -23.39 -17.86
C LEU A 469 10.08 -24.34 -16.94
N SER A 470 9.85 -23.96 -15.68
CA SER A 470 9.09 -24.80 -14.76
C SER A 470 7.60 -24.80 -15.14
N PRO A 471 6.90 -25.94 -15.08
CA PRO A 471 5.44 -25.95 -15.19
C PRO A 471 4.78 -25.07 -14.10
N HIS A 472 5.47 -24.83 -12.99
CA HIS A 472 5.00 -24.01 -11.87
C HIS A 472 5.46 -22.55 -11.94
N TYR A 473 5.82 -22.03 -13.12
CA TYR A 473 6.21 -20.61 -13.29
C TYR A 473 5.01 -19.65 -13.27
N GLY A 474 3.89 -20.07 -13.88
CA GLY A 474 2.69 -19.24 -14.06
C GLY A 474 1.38 -19.99 -13.90
N ASP A 475 1.40 -21.22 -13.38
CA ASP A 475 0.26 -22.14 -13.30
C ASP A 475 -0.90 -21.66 -12.42
N GLN A 476 -0.65 -20.80 -11.42
CA GLN A 476 -1.72 -20.28 -10.55
C GLN A 476 -2.34 -18.97 -11.05
N TYR A 477 -1.79 -18.36 -12.10
CA TYR A 477 -2.20 -17.05 -12.58
C TYR A 477 -3.68 -17.00 -12.99
N ARG A 478 -4.17 -18.03 -13.70
CA ARG A 478 -5.56 -18.06 -14.17
C ARG A 478 -6.55 -18.13 -13.01
N ALA A 479 -6.28 -18.95 -12.01
CA ALA A 479 -7.12 -19.02 -10.82
C ALA A 479 -7.11 -17.69 -10.03
N TRP A 480 -5.95 -17.06 -9.88
CA TRP A 480 -5.82 -15.74 -9.24
C TRP A 480 -6.56 -14.64 -10.02
N LEU A 481 -6.50 -14.68 -11.35
CA LEU A 481 -7.15 -13.72 -12.25
C LEU A 481 -8.67 -13.88 -12.21
N ASN A 482 -9.17 -15.11 -12.23
CA ASN A 482 -10.60 -15.40 -12.27
C ASN A 482 -11.24 -15.38 -10.87
N GLY A 483 -10.44 -15.46 -9.80
CA GLY A 483 -10.95 -15.62 -8.44
C GLY A 483 -11.42 -17.04 -8.14
N GLU A 484 -10.91 -18.04 -8.87
CA GLU A 484 -11.23 -19.45 -8.67
C GLU A 484 -10.47 -19.98 -7.44
N PRO A 485 -11.15 -20.59 -6.45
CA PRO A 485 -10.48 -20.99 -5.21
C PRO A 485 -9.46 -22.11 -5.48
N THR A 486 -8.26 -21.95 -4.93
CA THR A 486 -7.18 -22.96 -4.95
C THR A 486 -6.76 -23.30 -3.51
N PRO A 487 -6.43 -24.57 -3.21
CA PRO A 487 -6.23 -25.01 -1.83
C PRO A 487 -4.99 -24.40 -1.18
N LEU A 488 -5.12 -24.03 0.11
CA LEU A 488 -4.00 -23.59 0.97
C LEU A 488 -3.02 -24.73 1.26
N LEU A 489 -3.51 -25.93 1.52
CA LEU A 489 -2.69 -27.11 1.81
C LEU A 489 -2.10 -27.71 0.52
N PRO A 490 -0.86 -28.22 0.57
CA PRO A 490 -0.25 -28.86 -0.58
C PRO A 490 -1.05 -30.09 -1.02
N GLY A 491 -1.01 -30.39 -2.31
CA GLY A 491 -1.56 -31.62 -2.88
C GLY A 491 -0.65 -32.83 -2.62
N ALA A 492 -0.85 -33.88 -3.42
CA ALA A 492 -0.01 -35.08 -3.37
C ALA A 492 1.48 -34.74 -3.61
N THR A 493 2.36 -35.39 -2.87
CA THR A 493 3.81 -35.26 -3.04
C THR A 493 4.21 -35.78 -4.42
N VAL A 494 4.83 -34.91 -5.23
CA VAL A 494 5.31 -35.24 -6.58
C VAL A 494 6.80 -35.61 -6.63
N ALA A 495 7.58 -35.16 -5.65
CA ALA A 495 9.00 -35.45 -5.52
C ALA A 495 9.45 -35.30 -4.05
N THR A 496 10.50 -36.03 -3.67
CA THR A 496 11.10 -35.96 -2.32
C THR A 496 12.60 -35.80 -2.43
N LEU A 497 13.15 -34.85 -1.66
CA LEU A 497 14.59 -34.65 -1.48
C LEU A 497 14.91 -34.78 0.00
N THR A 498 15.79 -35.73 0.36
CA THR A 498 16.27 -35.92 1.73
C THR A 498 17.65 -35.32 1.86
N LEU A 499 17.80 -34.33 2.74
CA LEU A 499 19.08 -33.71 3.09
C LEU A 499 19.55 -34.29 4.42
N VAL A 500 20.76 -34.87 4.44
CA VAL A 500 21.39 -35.40 5.66
C VAL A 500 22.56 -34.48 6.02
N PRO A 501 22.44 -33.65 7.08
CA PRO A 501 23.55 -32.83 7.53
C PRO A 501 24.73 -33.73 7.94
N GLN A 502 25.95 -33.31 7.63
CA GLN A 502 27.12 -33.97 8.22
C GLN A 502 27.17 -33.64 9.73
N PRO A 503 27.49 -34.62 10.57
CA PRO A 503 27.47 -34.48 12.03
C PRO A 503 28.50 -33.47 12.57
#